data_AF-A0A2D8JLU7-F1
#
_entry.id   AF-A0A2D8JLU7-F1
#
_cell.length_a   1.000
_cell.length_b   1.000
_cell.length_c   1.000
_cell.angle_alpha   90.00
_cell.angle_beta   90.00
_cell.angle_gamma   90.00
#
_symmetry.space_group_name_H-M   'P 1'
#
loop_
_entity.id
_entity.type
_entity.pdbx_description
1 polymer ?
#
loop_
_entity_poly.entity_id
_entity_poly.type
_entity_poly.pdbx_seq_one_letter_code
_entity_poly.pdbx_strand_id
1 'polypeptide(L)'
;SSSNYIFKTTDSGNNWSNTGSVPGNYNDFHFVNETITTTFNIPISSNRKSEKVVDILGRETKPQPNTPFIEIYDDGSVDKKIVIE
;
A
#
# COMPACT_ATOMS: atom_id res chain seq x y z
N SER A 1 -38.92 5.61 -9.89
CA SER A 1 -37.81 6.42 -9.37
C SER A 1 -36.59 5.52 -9.25
N SER A 2 -35.55 5.78 -10.03
CA SER A 2 -34.28 5.07 -9.91
C SER A 2 -33.53 5.65 -8.70
N SER A 3 -33.28 4.85 -7.67
CA SER A 3 -32.45 5.28 -6.53
C SER A 3 -31.00 4.94 -6.83
N ASN A 4 -30.09 5.91 -6.70
CA ASN A 4 -28.66 5.67 -6.77
C ASN A 4 -28.18 5.18 -5.39
N TYR A 5 -27.27 4.20 -5.34
CA TYR A 5 -26.78 3.60 -4.10
C TYR A 5 -25.31 3.93 -3.86
N ILE A 6 -24.95 4.10 -2.59
CA ILE A 6 -23.57 4.22 -2.14
C ILE A 6 -23.11 2.84 -1.67
N PHE A 7 -21.95 2.41 -2.15
CA PHE A 7 -21.32 1.18 -1.71
C PHE A 7 -19.96 1.47 -1.07
N LYS A 8 -19.60 0.67 -0.05
CA LYS A 8 -18.32 0.74 0.66
C LYS A 8 -17.66 -0.63 0.73
N THR A 9 -16.34 -0.66 0.55
CA THR A 9 -15.45 -1.80 0.79
C THR A 9 -14.43 -1.45 1.87
N THR A 10 -13.95 -2.46 2.60
CA THR A 10 -12.82 -2.35 3.53
C THR A 10 -11.75 -3.42 3.26
N ASP A 11 -11.87 -4.15 2.15
CA ASP A 11 -11.06 -5.31 1.81
C ASP A 11 -10.52 -5.22 0.37
N SER A 12 -10.10 -4.01 0.00
CA SER A 12 -9.53 -3.72 -1.33
C SER A 12 -10.48 -4.04 -2.49
N GLY A 13 -11.79 -3.91 -2.28
CA GLY A 13 -12.80 -4.11 -3.31
C GLY A 13 -13.23 -5.56 -3.53
N ASN A 14 -12.84 -6.49 -2.66
CA ASN A 14 -13.30 -7.89 -2.74
C ASN A 14 -14.78 -8.02 -2.36
N ASN A 15 -15.24 -7.30 -1.33
CA ASN A 15 -16.64 -7.25 -0.93
C ASN A 15 -17.13 -5.81 -0.82
N TRP A 16 -18.36 -5.59 -1.30
CA TRP A 16 -19.02 -4.27 -1.30
C TRP A 16 -20.32 -4.33 -0.51
N SER A 17 -20.49 -3.38 0.40
CA SER A 17 -21.70 -3.24 1.22
C SER A 17 -22.44 -1.97 0.85
N ASN A 18 -23.76 -2.04 0.70
CA ASN A 18 -24.60 -0.85 0.50
C ASN A 18 -24.66 -0.07 1.82
N THR A 19 -24.27 1.21 1.79
CA THR A 19 -24.25 2.09 2.97
C THR A 19 -25.32 3.16 2.93
N GLY A 20 -26.11 3.23 1.87
CA GLY A 20 -27.21 4.18 1.73
C GLY A 20 -27.59 4.44 0.28
N SER A 21 -28.57 5.33 0.10
CA SER A 21 -28.95 5.85 -1.21
C SER A 21 -28.76 7.35 -1.27
N VAL A 22 -28.47 7.82 -2.48
CA VAL A 22 -28.39 9.24 -2.81
C VAL A 22 -29.64 9.65 -3.59
N PRO A 23 -30.37 10.69 -3.13
CA PRO A 23 -31.57 11.15 -3.81
C PRO A 23 -31.22 11.97 -5.04
N GLY A 24 -31.73 11.57 -6.20
CA GLY A 24 -31.57 12.31 -7.45
C GLY A 24 -30.34 11.91 -8.29
N ASN A 25 -30.12 12.66 -9.37
CA ASN A 25 -29.06 12.42 -10.34
C ASN A 25 -27.93 13.44 -10.11
N TYR A 26 -26.74 12.95 -9.82
CA TYR A 26 -25.54 13.76 -9.63
C TYR A 26 -24.63 13.61 -10.86
N ASN A 27 -23.98 14.70 -11.27
CA ASN A 27 -23.09 14.70 -12.43
C ASN A 27 -21.64 14.34 -12.08
N ASP A 28 -21.23 14.52 -10.81
CA ASP A 28 -19.88 14.27 -10.34
C ASP A 28 -19.85 13.93 -8.84
N PHE A 29 -18.74 13.34 -8.39
CA PHE A 29 -18.46 12.98 -7.01
C PHE A 29 -17.08 13.52 -6.61
N HIS A 30 -17.00 14.26 -5.49
CA HIS A 30 -15.75 14.83 -4.99
C HIS A 30 -15.49 14.41 -3.55
N PHE A 31 -14.24 14.09 -3.24
CA PHE A 31 -13.73 13.96 -1.88
C PHE A 31 -13.14 15.30 -1.43
N VAL A 32 -13.55 15.82 -0.26
CA VAL A 32 -13.03 17.07 0.32
C VAL A 32 -12.45 16.81 1.71
N ASN A 33 -11.32 17.46 2.02
CA ASN A 33 -10.64 17.41 3.32
C ASN A 33 -10.22 15.99 3.76
N GLU A 34 -9.78 15.16 2.82
CA GLU A 34 -9.23 13.83 3.07
C GLU A 34 -8.05 13.90 4.06
N THR A 35 -8.17 13.21 5.20
CA THR A 35 -7.04 12.95 6.11
C THR A 35 -6.68 11.48 5.98
N ILE A 36 -5.55 11.18 5.34
CA ILE A 36 -5.10 9.79 5.15
C ILE A 36 -4.50 9.32 6.48
N THR A 37 -5.28 8.61 7.29
CA THR A 37 -4.82 7.99 8.55
C THR A 37 -4.70 6.47 8.47
N THR A 38 -4.87 5.87 7.29
CA THR A 38 -4.86 4.42 7.12
C THR A 38 -3.49 3.92 6.66
N THR A 39 -3.03 2.83 7.26
CA THR A 39 -1.87 2.07 6.79
C THR A 39 -2.37 0.88 5.98
N PHE A 40 -1.90 0.73 4.74
CA PHE A 40 -2.20 -0.43 3.90
C PHE A 40 -1.09 -1.47 4.07
N ASN A 41 -1.39 -2.56 4.78
CA ASN A 41 -0.48 -3.69 4.88
C ASN A 41 -0.62 -4.57 3.65
N ILE A 42 0.34 -4.46 2.72
CA ILE A 42 0.47 -5.39 1.60
C ILE A 42 0.93 -6.74 2.17
N PRO A 43 0.21 -7.84 1.92
CA PRO A 43 0.67 -9.17 2.32
C PRO A 43 2.03 -9.46 1.67
N ILE A 44 3.04 -9.68 2.49
CA ILE A 44 4.39 -9.97 2.01
C ILE A 44 4.47 -11.46 1.64
N SER A 45 4.96 -11.78 0.45
CA SER A 45 5.11 -13.18 0.04
C SER A 45 6.17 -13.87 0.91
N SER A 46 5.86 -15.04 1.47
CA SER A 46 6.84 -15.83 2.22
C SER A 46 7.99 -16.37 1.36
N ASN A 47 7.79 -16.42 0.04
CA ASN A 47 8.72 -17.00 -0.94
C ASN A 47 9.47 -15.94 -1.76
N ARG A 48 9.39 -14.66 -1.36
CA ARG A 48 10.10 -13.57 -2.03
C ARG A 48 11.60 -13.79 -2.04
N LYS A 49 12.27 -13.36 -3.11
CA LYS A 49 13.72 -13.49 -3.28
C LYS A 49 14.36 -12.11 -3.31
N SER A 50 15.50 -11.99 -2.64
CA SER A 50 16.31 -10.77 -2.72
C SER A 50 16.76 -10.55 -4.15
N GLU A 51 16.31 -9.47 -4.76
CA GLU A 51 16.64 -9.08 -6.12
C GLU A 51 17.77 -8.06 -6.12
N LYS A 52 17.74 -7.10 -5.18
CA LYS A 52 18.72 -6.02 -5.13
C LYS A 52 19.01 -5.56 -3.70
N VAL A 53 20.29 -5.27 -3.42
CA VAL A 53 20.71 -4.61 -2.18
C VAL A 53 21.30 -3.25 -2.53
N VAL A 54 20.72 -2.20 -1.98
CA VAL A 54 21.14 -0.82 -2.24
C VAL A 54 21.40 -0.05 -0.95
N ASP A 55 22.24 0.97 -1.02
CA ASP A 55 22.39 1.94 0.05
C ASP A 55 21.19 2.90 0.12
N ILE A 56 21.21 3.81 1.09
CA ILE A 56 20.13 4.80 1.29
C ILE A 56 19.95 5.77 0.12
N LEU A 57 20.92 5.84 -0.81
CA LEU A 57 20.87 6.66 -2.03
C LEU A 57 20.46 5.84 -3.26
N GLY A 58 20.15 4.55 -3.10
CA GLY A 58 19.73 3.66 -4.19
C GLY A 58 20.88 3.07 -5.02
N ARG A 59 22.13 3.18 -4.56
CA ARG A 59 23.29 2.59 -5.24
C ARG A 59 23.51 1.15 -4.78
N GLU A 60 23.84 0.25 -5.70
CA GLU A 60 24.15 -1.14 -5.35
C GLU A 60 25.28 -1.22 -4.33
N THR A 61 25.06 -2.00 -3.27
CA THR A 61 26.01 -2.16 -2.17
C THR A 61 25.96 -3.57 -1.62
N LYS A 62 26.95 -3.91 -0.79
CA LYS A 62 26.94 -5.13 0.01
C LYS A 62 26.60 -4.77 1.46
N PRO A 63 25.87 -5.64 2.20
CA PRO A 63 25.64 -5.43 3.63
C PRO A 63 26.96 -5.23 4.38
N GLN A 64 27.05 -4.14 5.15
CA GLN A 64 28.17 -3.86 6.03
C GLN A 64 27.66 -3.70 7.46
N PRO A 65 28.39 -4.18 8.47
CA PRO A 65 27.98 -3.99 9.85
C PRO A 65 27.85 -2.50 10.20
N ASN A 66 26.90 -2.19 11.07
CA ASN A 66 26.55 -0.86 11.53
C ASN A 66 26.22 0.14 10.40
N THR A 67 25.92 -0.35 9.19
CA THR A 67 25.56 0.46 8.03
C THR A 67 24.18 0.04 7.51
N PRO A 68 23.20 0.96 7.45
CA PRO A 68 21.87 0.63 6.94
C PRO A 68 21.89 0.38 5.43
N PHE A 69 21.08 -0.57 4.98
CA PHE A 69 20.84 -0.85 3.57
C PHE A 69 19.36 -1.18 3.32
N ILE A 70 18.95 -1.09 2.07
CA ILE A 70 17.62 -1.44 1.60
C ILE A 70 17.75 -2.71 0.76
N GLU A 71 16.98 -3.74 1.12
CA GLU A 71 16.83 -4.94 0.31
C GLU A 71 15.50 -4.89 -0.45
N ILE A 72 15.58 -5.04 -1.77
CA ILE A 72 14.45 -5.02 -2.69
C ILE A 72 14.23 -6.45 -3.16
N TYR A 73 12.98 -6.90 -3.13
CA TYR A 73 12.58 -8.24 -3.50
C TYR A 73 11.86 -8.28 -4.85
N ASP A 74 11.84 -9.46 -5.46
CA ASP A 74 11.20 -9.73 -6.75
C ASP A 74 9.69 -9.48 -6.79
N ASP A 75 9.02 -9.49 -5.63
CA ASP A 75 7.61 -9.14 -5.47
C ASP A 75 7.36 -7.62 -5.32
N GLY A 76 8.41 -6.81 -5.42
CA GLY A 76 8.36 -5.36 -5.25
C GLY A 76 8.32 -4.89 -3.78
N SER A 77 8.32 -5.79 -2.81
CA SER A 77 8.46 -5.42 -1.40
C SER A 77 9.89 -4.96 -1.08
N VAL A 78 10.04 -4.20 0.01
CA VAL A 78 11.34 -3.68 0.45
C VAL A 78 11.50 -3.81 1.96
N ASP A 79 12.70 -4.18 2.40
CA ASP A 79 13.09 -4.18 3.82
C ASP A 79 14.23 -3.18 4.04
N LYS A 80 14.17 -2.42 5.15
CA LYS A 80 15.27 -1.58 5.63
C LYS A 80 16.00 -2.32 6.74
N LYS A 81 17.28 -2.63 6.57
CA LYS A 81 18.05 -3.50 7.46
C LYS A 81 19.34 -2.84 7.93
N ILE A 82 19.82 -3.28 9.09
CA ILE A 82 21.16 -3.01 9.62
C ILE A 82 21.68 -4.32 10.25
N VAL A 83 22.93 -4.68 9.97
CA VAL A 83 23.61 -5.79 10.64
C VAL A 83 24.43 -5.20 11.79
N ILE A 84 24.31 -5.74 13.00
CA ILE A 84 25.04 -5.27 14.19
C ILE A 84 26.16 -6.27 14.51
N GLU A 85 27.31 -5.79 14.98
CA GLU A 85 28.45 -6.62 15.44
C GLU A 85 28.32 -7.03 16.91
#